data_AF-A0AAE0VV83-F1
#
_entry.id   AF-A0AAE0VV83-F1
#
_cell.length_a   1.000
_cell.length_b   1.000
_cell.length_c   1.000
_cell.angle_alpha   90.00
_cell.angle_beta   90.00
_cell.angle_gamma   90.00
#
_symmetry.space_group_name_H-M   'P 1'
#
loop_
_entity.id
_entity.type
_entity.pdbx_description
1 polymer ?
#
loop_
_entity_poly.entity_id
_entity_poly.type
_entity_poly.pdbx_seq_one_letter_code
_entity_poly.pdbx_strand_id
1 'polypeptide(L)'
;MSDDLIYGSVLLFSLAFGQAAKCTKGALNRKLLCSIVGALIVIVTCRADGLHPIFTTFVNSLLISVISPRICHVASFIWCFGYLVFFRTADYFGLPKPSPLANALQLFNTLRMVGVAFEVHDAYYLERKRDESDEDFKRRKEYYKLRPSLLDLVMYSFCYIGLFTGPYYKYRTYFDFLHQEKPESIPTFKFALQRLKPVPAIAISYLVFSYFFNIKYVETEEFYQLPFIYRLLYMVPMFTIFRTRLYLAWLFAECMCMTSGLGAYPISYKAQCGEGPSNLEAVEKRKLTEKSESGDEERYDFETVYNLDIYGCELAPTTREGLRSWNMTVQYWLASCVHRRLPKSLGALRVAVTMGVSAFWHGIHAGYYLSFMTVPPILMAEEAMTAAFRNRANPAQQKLFDWGCWFFKMRGFDYMCMGFLLLKFDATIAYWSSIYFAGHICIVLLLIIGYAFQGKKSKKE
;
A
#
# COMPACT_ATOMS: atom_id res chain seq x y z
N MET A 1 3.85 -11.34 26.50
CA MET A 1 4.18 -11.69 25.10
C MET A 1 4.44 -10.38 24.36
N SER A 2 5.55 -10.24 23.64
CA SER A 2 5.84 -9.01 22.86
C SER A 2 4.73 -8.77 21.82
N ASP A 3 4.40 -7.51 21.53
CA ASP A 3 3.40 -7.15 20.50
C ASP A 3 3.73 -7.77 19.14
N ASP A 4 5.01 -7.92 18.81
CA ASP A 4 5.48 -8.58 17.58
C ASP A 4 5.12 -10.07 17.53
N LEU A 5 5.13 -10.76 18.68
CA LEU A 5 4.72 -12.17 18.76
C LEU A 5 3.20 -12.29 18.62
N ILE A 6 2.43 -11.40 19.24
CA ILE A 6 0.96 -11.34 19.08
C ILE A 6 0.62 -11.13 17.60
N TYR A 7 1.25 -10.12 16.98
CA TYR A 7 1.08 -9.79 15.57
C TYR A 7 1.42 -10.98 14.66
N GLY A 8 2.58 -11.63 14.88
CA GLY A 8 2.99 -12.81 14.12
C GLY A 8 2.02 -13.99 14.28
N SER A 9 1.54 -14.25 15.50
CA SER A 9 0.53 -15.29 15.76
C SER A 9 -0.79 -15.01 15.04
N VAL A 10 -1.24 -13.75 15.01
CA VAL A 10 -2.47 -13.35 14.29
C VAL A 10 -2.31 -13.56 12.78
N LEU A 11 -1.15 -13.23 12.20
CA LEU A 11 -0.89 -13.46 10.78
C LEU A 11 -0.90 -14.96 10.44
N LEU A 12 -0.22 -15.79 11.23
CA LEU A 12 -0.18 -17.23 11.02
C LEU A 12 -1.56 -17.88 11.19
N PHE A 13 -2.30 -17.48 12.22
CA PHE A 13 -3.69 -17.91 12.41
C PHE A 13 -4.56 -17.53 11.22
N SER A 14 -4.48 -16.27 10.76
CA SER A 14 -5.31 -15.78 9.65
C SER A 14 -4.98 -16.47 8.33
N LEU A 15 -3.70 -16.76 8.08
CA LEU A 15 -3.26 -17.55 6.93
C LEU A 15 -3.84 -18.97 6.96
N ALA A 16 -3.75 -19.65 8.11
CA ALA A 16 -4.29 -21.00 8.29
C ALA A 16 -5.82 -21.02 8.18
N PHE A 17 -6.49 -20.01 8.75
CA PHE A 17 -7.94 -19.87 8.72
C PHE A 17 -8.50 -19.59 7.31
N GLY A 18 -7.66 -19.16 6.35
CA GLY A 18 -8.05 -18.94 4.96
C GLY A 18 -8.83 -20.10 4.33
N GLN A 19 -8.44 -21.35 4.58
CA GLN A 19 -9.17 -22.50 4.03
C GLN A 19 -10.60 -22.61 4.58
N ALA A 20 -10.84 -22.27 5.85
CA ALA A 20 -12.19 -22.26 6.41
C ALA A 20 -13.08 -21.21 5.72
N ALA A 21 -12.55 -20.02 5.45
CA ALA A 21 -13.25 -18.98 4.70
C ALA A 21 -13.59 -19.44 3.26
N LYS A 22 -12.64 -20.08 2.57
CA LYS A 22 -12.80 -20.64 1.22
C LYS A 22 -13.90 -21.71 1.16
N CYS A 23 -13.86 -22.68 2.08
CA CYS A 23 -14.81 -23.80 2.12
C CYS A 23 -16.22 -23.41 2.59
N THR A 24 -16.39 -22.19 3.10
CA THR A 24 -17.70 -21.70 3.53
C THR A 24 -18.59 -21.41 2.32
N LYS A 25 -19.71 -22.14 2.24
CA LYS A 25 -20.70 -22.02 1.17
C LYS A 25 -21.69 -20.88 1.46
N GLY A 26 -21.99 -20.11 0.41
CA GLY A 26 -22.92 -18.99 0.45
C GLY A 26 -22.26 -17.67 0.87
N ALA A 27 -22.55 -16.61 0.12
CA ALA A 27 -21.98 -15.28 0.32
C ALA A 27 -22.25 -14.73 1.73
N LEU A 28 -23.47 -14.92 2.26
CA LEU A 28 -23.84 -14.45 3.59
C LEU A 28 -23.05 -15.17 4.70
N ASN A 29 -22.94 -16.50 4.64
CA ASN A 29 -22.21 -17.28 5.64
C ASN A 29 -20.73 -16.93 5.62
N ARG A 30 -20.13 -16.80 4.42
CA ARG A 30 -18.74 -16.38 4.28
C ARG A 30 -18.52 -14.98 4.84
N LYS A 31 -19.41 -14.04 4.53
CA LYS A 31 -19.40 -12.68 5.06
C LYS A 31 -19.45 -12.66 6.59
N LEU A 32 -20.39 -13.39 7.18
CA LEU A 32 -20.55 -13.50 8.64
C LEU A 32 -19.32 -14.13 9.29
N LEU A 33 -18.83 -15.26 8.77
CA LEU A 33 -17.65 -15.94 9.30
C LEU A 33 -16.44 -15.01 9.31
N CYS A 34 -16.14 -14.37 8.18
CA CYS A 34 -14.97 -13.51 8.07
C CYS A 34 -15.04 -12.29 9.01
N SER A 35 -16.25 -11.76 9.22
CA SER A 35 -16.49 -10.58 10.07
C SER A 35 -16.47 -10.93 11.55
N ILE A 36 -17.07 -12.06 11.95
CA ILE A 36 -17.08 -12.54 13.34
C ILE A 36 -15.64 -12.85 13.77
N VAL A 37 -14.89 -13.57 12.94
CA VAL A 37 -13.48 -13.89 13.24
C VAL A 37 -12.65 -12.62 13.34
N GLY A 38 -12.85 -11.66 12.43
CA GLY A 38 -12.14 -10.38 12.52
C GLY A 38 -12.50 -9.61 13.79
N ALA A 39 -13.78 -9.53 14.16
CA ALA A 39 -14.22 -8.91 15.40
C ALA A 39 -13.61 -9.58 16.65
N LEU A 40 -13.58 -10.92 16.69
CA LEU A 40 -12.94 -11.68 17.78
C LEU A 40 -11.44 -11.37 17.87
N ILE A 41 -10.74 -11.32 16.73
CA ILE A 41 -9.33 -10.93 16.69
C ILE A 41 -9.16 -9.51 17.27
N VAL A 42 -9.99 -8.54 16.87
CA VAL A 42 -9.93 -7.15 17.41
C VAL A 42 -10.14 -7.15 18.93
N ILE A 43 -11.14 -7.86 19.43
CA ILE A 43 -11.46 -7.92 20.87
C ILE A 43 -10.27 -8.50 21.66
N VAL A 44 -9.69 -9.60 21.19
CA VAL A 44 -8.58 -10.29 21.87
C VAL A 44 -7.29 -9.47 21.84
N THR A 45 -7.01 -8.80 20.72
CA THR A 45 -5.71 -8.15 20.49
C THR A 45 -5.70 -6.68 20.88
N CYS A 46 -6.70 -5.89 20.47
CA CYS A 46 -6.76 -4.45 20.70
C CYS A 46 -7.51 -4.07 21.98
N ARG A 47 -8.34 -4.96 22.53
CA ARG A 47 -9.14 -4.71 23.75
C ARG A 47 -9.92 -3.39 23.64
N ALA A 48 -9.83 -2.52 24.65
CA ALA A 48 -10.52 -1.22 24.67
C ALA A 48 -10.13 -0.31 23.50
N ASP A 49 -8.88 -0.38 23.02
CA ASP A 49 -8.44 0.43 21.87
C ASP A 49 -9.19 0.04 20.58
N GLY A 50 -9.77 -1.17 20.52
CA GLY A 50 -10.62 -1.64 19.42
C GLY A 50 -11.90 -0.81 19.23
N LEU A 51 -12.29 0.00 20.23
CA LEU A 51 -13.43 0.92 20.12
C LEU A 51 -13.18 2.04 19.11
N HIS A 52 -11.94 2.48 18.94
CA HIS A 52 -11.59 3.55 18.01
C HIS A 52 -11.90 3.21 16.54
N PRO A 53 -11.46 2.05 15.99
CA PRO A 53 -11.82 1.66 14.64
C PRO A 53 -13.31 1.36 14.50
N ILE A 54 -13.98 0.83 15.53
CA ILE A 54 -15.43 0.63 15.52
C ILE A 54 -16.16 1.95 15.35
N PHE A 55 -15.79 2.96 16.14
CA PHE A 55 -16.37 4.30 16.05
C PHE A 55 -16.09 4.96 14.70
N THR A 56 -14.84 4.85 14.21
CA THR A 56 -14.46 5.37 12.89
C THR A 56 -15.33 4.78 11.79
N THR A 57 -15.47 3.45 11.78
CA THR A 57 -16.25 2.70 10.79
C THR A 57 -17.73 3.03 10.88
N PHE A 58 -18.30 3.08 12.09
CA PHE A 58 -19.71 3.38 12.28
C PHE A 58 -20.08 4.77 11.75
N VAL A 59 -19.34 5.81 12.18
CA VAL A 59 -19.59 7.18 11.72
C VAL A 59 -19.35 7.29 10.22
N ASN A 60 -18.26 6.71 9.69
CA ASN A 60 -18.01 6.75 8.25
C ASN A 60 -19.11 6.06 7.43
N SER A 61 -19.62 4.93 7.92
CA SER A 61 -20.71 4.19 7.26
C SER A 61 -22.01 5.01 7.27
N LEU A 62 -22.27 5.76 8.33
CA LEU A 62 -23.37 6.71 8.40
C LEU A 62 -23.18 7.87 7.40
N LEU A 63 -21.97 8.44 7.32
CA LEU A 63 -21.64 9.49 6.35
C LEU A 63 -21.88 9.01 4.92
N ILE A 64 -21.43 7.80 4.56
CA ILE A 64 -21.66 7.23 3.22
C ILE A 64 -23.16 7.01 2.94
N SER A 65 -23.94 6.63 3.97
CA SER A 65 -25.37 6.32 3.82
C SER A 65 -26.26 7.56 3.75
N VAL A 66 -25.89 8.64 4.45
CA VAL A 66 -26.73 9.86 4.62
C VAL A 66 -26.30 10.98 3.67
N ILE A 67 -25.00 11.15 3.42
CA ILE A 67 -24.49 12.23 2.57
C ILE A 67 -24.63 11.84 1.09
N SER A 68 -24.94 12.82 0.23
CA SER A 68 -24.99 12.61 -1.21
C SER A 68 -23.73 11.95 -1.76
N PRO A 69 -23.85 10.93 -2.64
CA PRO A 69 -22.70 10.30 -3.31
C PRO A 69 -21.79 11.28 -4.07
N ARG A 70 -22.28 12.49 -4.39
CA ARG A 70 -21.46 13.57 -4.98
C ARG A 70 -20.29 13.99 -4.11
N ILE A 71 -20.45 13.98 -2.79
CA ILE A 71 -19.48 14.55 -1.83
C ILE A 71 -19.13 13.61 -0.66
N CYS A 72 -19.76 12.44 -0.55
CA CYS A 72 -19.53 11.51 0.56
C CYS A 72 -18.06 11.09 0.71
N HIS A 73 -17.32 10.95 -0.39
CA HIS A 73 -15.88 10.64 -0.38
C HIS A 73 -15.04 11.74 0.28
N VAL A 74 -15.41 13.02 0.14
CA VAL A 74 -14.72 14.13 0.81
C VAL A 74 -15.01 14.10 2.32
N ALA A 75 -16.28 13.93 2.69
CA ALA A 75 -16.68 13.82 4.10
C ALA A 75 -16.01 12.62 4.78
N SER A 76 -15.97 11.47 4.10
CA SER A 76 -15.26 10.26 4.54
C SER A 76 -13.76 10.50 4.70
N PHE A 77 -13.13 11.14 3.71
CA PHE A 77 -11.70 11.49 3.78
C PHE A 77 -11.40 12.35 5.01
N ILE A 78 -12.14 13.46 5.19
CA ILE A 78 -11.96 14.38 6.33
C ILE A 78 -12.19 13.65 7.65
N TRP A 79 -13.25 12.86 7.76
CA TRP A 79 -13.58 12.11 8.97
C TRP A 79 -12.49 11.10 9.32
N CYS A 80 -12.15 10.19 8.40
CA CYS A 80 -11.22 9.11 8.69
C CYS A 80 -9.81 9.62 8.97
N PHE A 81 -9.31 10.59 8.20
CA PHE A 81 -8.00 11.19 8.43
C PHE A 81 -7.97 12.10 9.66
N GLY A 82 -9.03 12.86 9.92
CA GLY A 82 -9.15 13.68 11.13
C GLY A 82 -9.19 12.81 12.39
N TYR A 83 -9.98 11.74 12.37
CA TYR A 83 -10.03 10.80 13.49
C TYR A 83 -8.71 10.03 13.66
N LEU A 84 -8.00 9.72 12.58
CA LEU A 84 -6.67 9.11 12.65
C LEU A 84 -5.66 10.00 13.38
N VAL A 85 -5.74 11.33 13.22
CA VAL A 85 -4.93 12.28 13.99
C VAL A 85 -5.32 12.28 15.45
N PHE A 86 -6.62 12.41 15.75
CA PHE A 86 -7.13 12.34 17.12
C PHE A 86 -6.67 11.06 17.81
N PHE A 87 -6.82 9.91 17.15
CA PHE A 87 -6.39 8.61 17.65
C PHE A 87 -4.90 8.59 18.02
N ARG A 88 -4.03 9.19 17.20
CA ARG A 88 -2.58 9.23 17.46
C ARG A 88 -2.16 10.31 18.46
N THR A 89 -3.07 11.20 18.83
CA THR A 89 -2.87 12.28 19.81
C THR A 89 -3.81 12.15 20.99
N ALA A 90 -4.40 10.97 21.20
CA ALA A 90 -5.41 10.73 22.23
C ALA A 90 -4.87 11.08 23.64
N ASP A 91 -3.57 10.88 23.86
CA ASP A 91 -2.85 11.24 25.07
C ASP A 91 -2.86 12.75 25.35
N TYR A 92 -2.91 13.61 24.33
CA TYR A 92 -3.05 15.06 24.51
C TYR A 92 -4.43 15.45 25.03
N PHE A 93 -5.41 14.56 24.92
CA PHE A 93 -6.77 14.72 25.45
C PHE A 93 -6.99 13.94 26.75
N GLY A 94 -5.92 13.43 27.37
CA GLY A 94 -5.99 12.66 28.63
C GLY A 94 -6.48 11.22 28.46
N LEU A 95 -6.56 10.70 27.23
CA LEU A 95 -6.87 9.31 26.96
C LEU A 95 -5.58 8.45 26.93
N PRO A 96 -5.67 7.13 27.17
CA PRO A 96 -4.50 6.26 27.05
C PRO A 96 -3.97 6.27 25.60
N LYS A 97 -2.65 6.26 25.46
CA LYS A 97 -2.01 6.12 24.14
C LYS A 97 -2.38 4.77 23.53
N PRO A 98 -2.94 4.74 22.32
CA PRO A 98 -3.36 3.47 21.72
C PRO A 98 -2.20 2.52 21.46
N SER A 99 -2.47 1.23 21.59
CA SER A 99 -1.50 0.16 21.31
C SER A 99 -1.03 0.13 19.84
N PRO A 100 0.17 -0.39 19.56
CA PRO A 100 0.68 -0.52 18.19
C PRO A 100 -0.24 -1.32 17.26
N LEU A 101 -0.87 -2.38 17.78
CA LEU A 101 -1.84 -3.20 17.03
C LEU A 101 -3.10 -2.41 16.68
N ALA A 102 -3.66 -1.66 17.63
CA ALA A 102 -4.79 -0.79 17.36
C ALA A 102 -4.45 0.30 16.33
N ASN A 103 -3.22 0.84 16.37
CA ASN A 103 -2.75 1.78 15.35
C ASN A 103 -2.66 1.14 13.96
N ALA A 104 -2.15 -0.08 13.85
CA ALA A 104 -2.12 -0.81 12.57
C ALA A 104 -3.53 -1.08 12.01
N LEU A 105 -4.47 -1.45 12.88
CA LEU A 105 -5.88 -1.63 12.53
C LEU A 105 -6.52 -0.31 12.06
N GLN A 106 -6.38 0.76 12.83
CA GLN A 106 -6.93 2.08 12.51
C GLN A 106 -6.35 2.62 11.19
N LEU A 107 -5.07 2.40 10.95
CA LEU A 107 -4.35 2.77 9.72
C LEU A 107 -4.98 2.12 8.48
N PHE A 108 -5.21 0.81 8.48
CA PHE A 108 -5.83 0.10 7.35
C PHE A 108 -7.33 0.35 7.24
N ASN A 109 -8.02 0.49 8.37
CA ASN A 109 -9.43 0.85 8.40
C ASN A 109 -9.68 2.20 7.70
N THR A 110 -8.81 3.18 7.91
CA THR A 110 -8.86 4.49 7.24
C THR A 110 -8.85 4.32 5.71
N LEU A 111 -7.94 3.50 5.15
CA LEU A 111 -7.87 3.29 3.70
C LEU A 111 -9.13 2.59 3.16
N ARG A 112 -9.63 1.56 3.85
CA ARG A 112 -10.85 0.83 3.47
C ARG A 112 -12.07 1.75 3.43
N MET A 113 -12.26 2.51 4.50
CA MET A 113 -13.42 3.40 4.69
C MET A 113 -13.46 4.55 3.71
N VAL A 114 -12.31 5.17 3.45
CA VAL A 114 -12.19 6.21 2.42
C VAL A 114 -12.29 5.60 1.03
N GLY A 115 -11.66 4.45 0.79
CA GLY A 115 -11.68 3.75 -0.49
C GLY A 115 -13.09 3.41 -0.95
N VAL A 116 -13.91 2.82 -0.08
CA VAL A 116 -15.31 2.50 -0.42
C VAL A 116 -16.16 3.75 -0.63
N ALA A 117 -15.90 4.87 0.07
CA ALA A 117 -16.58 6.13 -0.19
C ALA A 117 -16.26 6.68 -1.60
N PHE A 118 -15.01 6.54 -2.04
CA PHE A 118 -14.62 6.85 -3.42
C PHE A 118 -15.25 5.89 -4.44
N GLU A 119 -15.39 4.60 -4.13
CA GLU A 119 -16.09 3.65 -5.01
C GLU A 119 -17.57 4.03 -5.18
N VAL A 120 -18.27 4.39 -4.11
CA VAL A 120 -19.67 4.86 -4.16
C VAL A 120 -19.79 6.15 -4.98
N HIS A 121 -18.86 7.08 -4.79
CA HIS A 121 -18.81 8.32 -5.56
C HIS A 121 -18.59 8.06 -7.06
N ASP A 122 -17.58 7.26 -7.40
CA ASP A 122 -17.24 6.96 -8.79
C ASP A 122 -18.38 6.19 -9.49
N ALA A 123 -19.00 5.23 -8.80
CA ALA A 123 -20.19 4.53 -9.29
C ALA A 123 -21.36 5.48 -9.58
N TYR A 124 -21.61 6.46 -8.71
CA TYR A 124 -22.63 7.48 -8.94
C TYR A 124 -22.37 8.33 -10.19
N TYR A 125 -21.10 8.70 -10.46
CA TYR A 125 -20.75 9.44 -11.67
C TYR A 125 -20.86 8.59 -12.94
N LEU A 126 -20.50 7.30 -12.86
CA LEU A 126 -20.70 6.34 -13.95
C LEU A 126 -22.20 6.15 -14.23
N GLU A 127 -23.06 6.09 -13.23
CA GLU A 127 -24.51 5.94 -13.44
C GLU A 127 -25.12 7.13 -14.21
N ARG A 128 -24.58 8.35 -14.03
CA ARG A 128 -25.12 9.59 -14.61
C ARG A 128 -24.63 9.92 -16.02
N LYS A 129 -23.48 9.41 -16.43
CA LYS A 129 -23.03 9.56 -17.81
C LYS A 129 -23.98 8.76 -18.73
N ARG A 130 -24.51 9.43 -19.75
CA ARG A 130 -25.46 8.88 -20.75
C ARG A 130 -24.76 8.42 -22.04
N ASP A 131 -23.55 7.89 -21.94
CA ASP A 131 -22.92 7.32 -23.12
C ASP A 131 -23.38 5.87 -23.28
N GLU A 132 -24.55 5.70 -23.87
CA GLU A 132 -25.13 4.37 -24.12
C GLU A 132 -24.61 3.73 -25.41
N SER A 133 -23.70 4.39 -26.12
CA SER A 133 -23.10 3.89 -27.36
C SER A 133 -21.85 3.04 -27.13
N ASP A 134 -21.14 3.26 -26.03
CA ASP A 134 -19.93 2.54 -25.67
C ASP A 134 -20.23 1.30 -24.81
N GLU A 135 -20.02 0.11 -25.37
CA GLU A 135 -20.21 -1.18 -24.67
C GLU A 135 -19.23 -1.36 -23.49
N ASP A 136 -18.01 -0.83 -23.57
CA ASP A 136 -17.08 -0.86 -22.43
C ASP A 136 -17.63 -0.02 -21.27
N PHE A 137 -18.17 1.16 -21.59
CA PHE A 137 -18.82 2.00 -20.60
C PHE A 137 -20.00 1.31 -19.92
N LYS A 138 -20.85 0.59 -20.66
CA LYS A 138 -21.97 -0.20 -20.08
C LYS A 138 -21.46 -1.27 -19.13
N ARG A 139 -20.45 -2.04 -19.52
CA ARG A 139 -19.83 -3.08 -18.68
C ARG A 139 -19.25 -2.50 -17.40
N ARG A 140 -18.54 -1.37 -17.48
CA ARG A 140 -18.00 -0.66 -16.31
C ARG A 140 -19.11 -0.18 -15.39
N LYS A 141 -20.16 0.41 -15.95
CA LYS A 141 -21.34 0.86 -15.19
C LYS A 141 -22.00 -0.30 -14.45
N GLU A 142 -22.19 -1.46 -15.07
CA GLU A 142 -22.77 -2.63 -14.41
C GLU A 142 -21.83 -3.20 -13.33
N TYR A 143 -20.55 -3.40 -13.66
CA TYR A 143 -19.59 -4.03 -12.75
C TYR A 143 -19.36 -3.21 -11.47
N TYR A 144 -19.27 -1.89 -11.56
CA TYR A 144 -19.09 -1.02 -10.40
C TYR A 144 -20.39 -0.57 -9.74
N LYS A 145 -21.56 -1.06 -10.20
CA LYS A 145 -22.86 -0.77 -9.56
C LYS A 145 -23.00 -1.51 -8.24
N LEU A 146 -22.40 -0.97 -7.19
CA LEU A 146 -22.50 -1.49 -5.83
C LEU A 146 -23.13 -0.46 -4.90
N ARG A 147 -24.09 -0.90 -4.09
CA ARG A 147 -24.74 -0.11 -3.06
C ARG A 147 -24.59 -0.82 -1.71
N PRO A 148 -23.44 -0.65 -1.04
CA PRO A 148 -23.20 -1.31 0.23
C PRO A 148 -24.19 -0.78 1.28
N SER A 149 -24.80 -1.68 2.05
CA SER A 149 -25.54 -1.29 3.24
C SER A 149 -24.58 -0.90 4.37
N LEU A 150 -25.08 -0.20 5.40
CA LEU A 150 -24.30 0.11 6.60
C LEU A 150 -23.68 -1.15 7.21
N LEU A 151 -24.43 -2.25 7.26
CA LEU A 151 -23.94 -3.53 7.76
C LEU A 151 -22.82 -4.11 6.88
N ASP A 152 -22.93 -3.99 5.56
CA ASP A 152 -21.88 -4.46 4.65
C ASP A 152 -20.58 -3.68 4.82
N LEU A 153 -20.65 -2.37 5.09
CA LEU A 153 -19.49 -1.53 5.35
C LEU A 153 -18.79 -1.93 6.66
N VAL A 154 -19.56 -2.20 7.71
CA VAL A 154 -19.04 -2.70 8.98
C VAL A 154 -18.38 -4.07 8.80
N MET A 155 -19.05 -5.00 8.11
CA MET A 155 -18.51 -6.34 7.85
C MET A 155 -17.27 -6.33 6.96
N TYR A 156 -17.21 -5.43 5.98
CA TYR A 156 -16.01 -5.21 5.16
C TYR A 156 -14.84 -4.64 5.98
N SER A 157 -15.11 -3.65 6.83
CA SER A 157 -14.12 -3.04 7.73
C SER A 157 -13.49 -4.10 8.65
N PHE A 158 -14.32 -4.94 9.26
CA PHE A 158 -13.90 -5.97 10.23
C PHE A 158 -13.71 -7.35 9.63
N CYS A 159 -13.57 -7.47 8.31
CA CYS A 159 -13.13 -8.71 7.68
C CYS A 159 -11.70 -9.03 8.14
N TYR A 160 -11.48 -10.23 8.71
CA TYR A 160 -10.17 -10.64 9.23
C TYR A 160 -9.06 -10.60 8.17
N ILE A 161 -9.40 -10.82 6.90
CA ILE A 161 -8.46 -10.81 5.79
C ILE A 161 -7.92 -9.39 5.64
N GLY A 162 -6.63 -9.19 5.89
CA GLY A 162 -5.93 -7.92 5.72
C GLY A 162 -6.20 -6.90 6.83
N LEU A 163 -6.60 -7.35 8.02
CA LEU A 163 -7.10 -6.50 9.11
C LEU A 163 -6.04 -5.54 9.69
N PHE A 164 -4.84 -6.04 9.99
CA PHE A 164 -3.73 -5.23 10.52
C PHE A 164 -2.68 -4.88 9.47
N THR A 165 -2.66 -5.61 8.37
CA THR A 165 -1.59 -5.55 7.38
C THR A 165 -2.18 -5.86 6.04
N GLY A 166 -1.92 -4.97 5.09
CA GLY A 166 -2.38 -5.06 3.72
C GLY A 166 -1.96 -6.38 3.08
N PRO A 167 -2.58 -6.76 1.96
CA PRO A 167 -2.89 -5.80 0.90
C PRO A 167 -4.15 -4.95 1.16
N TYR A 168 -4.15 -3.70 0.69
CA TYR A 168 -5.39 -2.95 0.51
C TYR A 168 -6.19 -3.60 -0.64
N TYR A 169 -7.50 -3.75 -0.46
CA TYR A 169 -8.39 -4.22 -1.51
C TYR A 169 -9.71 -3.46 -1.45
N LYS A 170 -10.30 -3.23 -2.63
CA LYS A 170 -11.56 -2.51 -2.79
C LYS A 170 -12.73 -3.27 -2.19
N TYR A 171 -13.82 -2.54 -1.89
CA TYR A 171 -15.09 -3.17 -1.56
C TYR A 171 -15.59 -4.03 -2.73
N ARG A 172 -15.36 -3.62 -3.99
CA ARG A 172 -15.68 -4.50 -5.13
C ARG A 172 -14.95 -5.83 -5.10
N THR A 173 -13.65 -5.85 -4.78
CA THR A 173 -12.86 -7.08 -4.65
C THR A 173 -13.38 -7.96 -3.51
N TYR A 174 -13.77 -7.36 -2.40
CA TYR A 174 -14.44 -8.06 -1.30
C TYR A 174 -15.77 -8.66 -1.73
N PHE A 175 -16.60 -7.91 -2.47
CA PHE A 175 -17.86 -8.38 -3.01
C PHE A 175 -17.66 -9.58 -3.95
N ASP A 176 -16.68 -9.51 -4.86
CA ASP A 176 -16.34 -10.62 -5.77
C ASP A 176 -15.90 -11.87 -5.00
N PHE A 177 -15.07 -11.70 -3.96
CA PHE A 177 -14.66 -12.79 -3.07
C PHE A 177 -15.86 -13.48 -2.39
N LEU A 178 -16.85 -12.71 -1.93
CA LEU A 178 -18.05 -13.27 -1.31
C LEU A 178 -18.91 -14.07 -2.29
N HIS A 179 -18.96 -13.64 -3.55
CA HIS A 179 -19.76 -14.24 -4.62
C HIS A 179 -18.95 -15.14 -5.55
N GLN A 180 -17.74 -15.53 -5.13
CA GLN A 180 -16.85 -16.35 -5.94
C GLN A 180 -17.48 -17.71 -6.24
N GLU A 181 -17.49 -18.04 -7.51
CA GLU A 181 -18.01 -19.31 -8.01
C GLU A 181 -17.00 -20.44 -7.86
N LYS A 182 -17.50 -21.63 -7.50
CA LYS A 182 -16.69 -22.85 -7.31
C LYS A 182 -15.35 -22.56 -6.61
N PRO A 183 -15.35 -21.91 -5.42
CA PRO A 183 -14.11 -21.53 -4.73
C PRO A 183 -13.19 -22.74 -4.49
N GLU A 184 -13.77 -23.93 -4.35
CA GLU A 184 -13.09 -25.21 -4.15
C GLU A 184 -12.14 -25.58 -5.29
N SER A 185 -12.44 -25.18 -6.54
CA SER A 185 -11.58 -25.48 -7.71
C SER A 185 -10.32 -24.63 -7.77
N ILE A 186 -10.25 -23.54 -7.01
CA ILE A 186 -9.12 -22.62 -7.05
C ILE A 186 -7.97 -23.21 -6.22
N PRO A 187 -6.77 -23.43 -6.77
CA PRO A 187 -5.66 -24.06 -6.06
C PRO A 187 -4.93 -23.06 -5.12
N THR A 188 -5.67 -22.47 -4.19
CA THR A 188 -5.26 -21.43 -3.23
C THR A 188 -3.94 -21.73 -2.51
N PHE A 189 -3.78 -22.95 -2.00
CA PHE A 189 -2.58 -23.34 -1.25
C PHE A 189 -1.32 -23.39 -2.13
N LYS A 190 -1.47 -23.79 -3.40
CA LYS A 190 -0.35 -23.81 -4.36
C LYS A 190 0.21 -22.41 -4.58
N PHE A 191 -0.67 -21.42 -4.76
CA PHE A 191 -0.26 -20.02 -4.91
C PHE A 191 0.40 -19.46 -3.65
N ALA A 192 -0.19 -19.71 -2.48
CA ALA A 192 0.39 -19.30 -1.20
C ALA A 192 1.80 -19.90 -0.99
N LEU A 193 1.98 -21.20 -1.24
CA LEU A 193 3.28 -21.86 -1.10
C LEU A 193 4.32 -21.31 -2.09
N GLN A 194 3.92 -21.03 -3.33
CA GLN A 194 4.80 -20.38 -4.30
C GLN A 194 5.22 -18.98 -3.82
N ARG A 195 4.30 -18.24 -3.21
CA ARG A 195 4.57 -16.90 -2.71
C ARG A 195 5.45 -16.88 -1.45
N LEU A 196 5.44 -17.94 -0.65
CA LEU A 196 6.30 -18.09 0.53
C LEU A 196 7.75 -18.52 0.23
N LYS A 197 8.08 -18.93 -1.00
CA LYS A 197 9.44 -19.37 -1.38
C LYS A 197 10.59 -18.43 -0.96
N PRO A 198 10.51 -17.10 -1.11
CA PRO A 198 11.60 -16.20 -0.71
C PRO A 198 11.68 -15.95 0.80
N VAL A 199 10.66 -16.33 1.59
CA VAL A 199 10.56 -16.01 3.02
C VAL A 199 11.79 -16.47 3.84
N PRO A 200 12.33 -17.69 3.69
CA PRO A 200 13.49 -18.12 4.47
C PRO A 200 14.71 -17.22 4.28
N ALA A 201 15.02 -16.84 3.03
CA ALA A 201 16.15 -15.97 2.72
C ALA A 201 15.96 -14.55 3.30
N ILE A 202 14.74 -14.00 3.19
CA ILE A 202 14.39 -12.68 3.75
C ILE A 202 14.46 -12.71 5.28
N ALA A 203 13.95 -13.77 5.91
CA ALA A 203 13.96 -13.94 7.36
C ALA A 203 15.39 -14.03 7.91
N ILE A 204 16.26 -14.82 7.27
CA ILE A 204 17.68 -14.89 7.64
C ILE A 204 18.34 -13.51 7.51
N SER A 205 18.08 -12.79 6.41
CA SER A 205 18.59 -11.43 6.23
C SER A 205 18.11 -10.50 7.36
N TYR A 206 16.81 -10.48 7.67
CA TYR A 206 16.26 -9.69 8.77
C TYR A 206 16.93 -10.02 10.11
N LEU A 207 17.04 -11.30 10.45
CA LEU A 207 17.61 -11.75 11.73
C LEU A 207 19.09 -11.39 11.85
N VAL A 208 19.88 -11.62 10.80
CA VAL A 208 21.32 -11.31 10.78
C VAL A 208 21.54 -9.81 10.96
N PHE A 209 20.88 -8.97 10.15
CA PHE A 209 21.09 -7.53 10.27
C PHE A 209 20.54 -6.97 11.59
N SER A 210 19.39 -7.44 12.06
CA SER A 210 18.80 -6.98 13.33
C SER A 210 19.61 -7.39 14.56
N TYR A 211 20.42 -8.44 14.46
CA TYR A 211 21.34 -8.83 15.53
C TYR A 211 22.50 -7.83 15.69
N PHE A 212 23.02 -7.31 14.58
CA PHE A 212 24.19 -6.42 14.58
C PHE A 212 23.86 -4.92 14.62
N PHE A 213 22.70 -4.52 14.10
CA PHE A 213 22.35 -3.11 13.91
C PHE A 213 21.02 -2.78 14.58
N ASN A 214 20.94 -1.59 15.19
CA ASN A 214 19.75 -1.13 15.91
C ASN A 214 19.60 0.38 15.74
N ILE A 215 18.39 0.82 15.40
CA ILE A 215 18.10 2.25 15.22
C ILE A 215 18.43 3.07 16.46
N LYS A 216 18.23 2.53 17.67
CA LYS A 216 18.48 3.23 18.93
C LYS A 216 19.95 3.63 19.11
N TYR A 217 20.88 2.91 18.49
CA TYR A 217 22.30 3.25 18.55
C TYR A 217 22.59 4.60 17.89
N VAL A 218 21.81 4.99 16.88
CA VAL A 218 21.96 6.26 16.16
C VAL A 218 21.64 7.48 17.04
N GLU A 219 20.91 7.28 18.14
CA GLU A 219 20.56 8.32 19.10
C GLU A 219 21.61 8.49 20.21
N THR A 220 22.70 7.70 20.23
CA THR A 220 23.71 7.77 21.30
C THR A 220 24.91 8.65 20.94
N GLU A 221 25.55 9.24 21.94
CA GLU A 221 26.74 10.08 21.75
C GLU A 221 27.91 9.29 21.14
N GLU A 222 28.05 8.01 21.49
CA GLU A 222 29.11 7.15 20.95
C GLU A 222 29.00 7.02 19.43
N PHE A 223 27.78 6.94 18.89
CA PHE A 223 27.58 6.91 17.44
C PHE A 223 28.10 8.18 16.77
N TYR A 224 27.92 9.34 17.39
CA TYR A 224 28.38 10.61 16.85
C TYR A 224 29.90 10.80 16.92
N GLN A 225 30.62 10.02 17.74
CA GLN A 225 32.09 9.98 17.74
C GLN A 225 32.68 9.11 16.63
N LEU A 226 31.86 8.33 15.91
CA LEU A 226 32.35 7.46 14.85
C LEU A 226 32.73 8.22 13.58
N PRO A 227 33.64 7.66 12.75
CA PRO A 227 34.03 8.26 11.48
C PRO A 227 32.82 8.51 10.57
N PHE A 228 32.90 9.60 9.78
CA PHE A 228 31.85 10.00 8.85
C PHE A 228 31.33 8.84 7.98
N ILE A 229 32.24 8.04 7.41
CA ILE A 229 31.88 6.92 6.52
C ILE A 229 31.05 5.86 7.24
N TYR A 230 31.36 5.56 8.51
CA TYR A 230 30.56 4.60 9.28
C TYR A 230 29.15 5.14 9.51
N ARG A 231 29.00 6.39 9.94
CA ARG A 231 27.70 7.03 10.16
C ARG A 231 26.86 7.10 8.88
N LEU A 232 27.51 7.43 7.77
CA LEU A 232 26.89 7.48 6.44
C LEU A 232 26.43 6.10 5.98
N LEU A 233 27.24 5.05 6.15
CA LEU A 233 26.88 3.71 5.69
C LEU A 233 25.94 2.97 6.64
N TYR A 234 25.73 3.46 7.88
CA TYR A 234 24.81 2.87 8.85
C TYR A 234 23.35 2.84 8.36
N MET A 235 22.95 3.74 7.45
CA MET A 235 21.62 3.71 6.85
C MET A 235 21.32 2.45 6.02
N VAL A 236 22.35 1.81 5.44
CA VAL A 236 22.21 0.64 4.56
C VAL A 236 21.72 -0.60 5.30
N PRO A 237 22.35 -1.05 6.41
CA PRO A 237 21.82 -2.14 7.21
C PRO A 237 20.48 -1.77 7.85
N MET A 238 20.26 -0.51 8.23
CA MET A 238 18.98 -0.08 8.81
C MET A 238 17.82 -0.19 7.83
N PHE A 239 18.01 0.25 6.58
CA PHE A 239 17.00 0.05 5.54
C PHE A 239 16.80 -1.43 5.23
N THR A 240 17.86 -2.24 5.28
CA THR A 240 17.76 -3.69 5.13
C THR A 240 16.89 -4.34 6.21
N ILE A 241 17.06 -3.98 7.48
CA ILE A 241 16.17 -4.41 8.56
C ILE A 241 14.73 -3.98 8.30
N PHE A 242 14.53 -2.69 7.98
CA PHE A 242 13.21 -2.13 7.78
C PHE A 242 12.46 -2.82 6.63
N ARG A 243 13.09 -2.93 5.46
CA ARG A 243 12.46 -3.50 4.26
C ARG A 243 12.21 -5.00 4.38
N THR A 244 13.15 -5.76 4.92
CA THR A 244 12.96 -7.21 5.11
C THR A 244 11.86 -7.52 6.12
N ARG A 245 11.73 -6.72 7.19
CA ARG A 245 10.60 -6.82 8.13
C ARG A 245 9.26 -6.60 7.43
N LEU A 246 9.16 -5.56 6.60
CA LEU A 246 7.94 -5.27 5.84
C LEU A 246 7.66 -6.31 4.76
N TYR A 247 8.69 -6.82 4.08
CA TYR A 247 8.54 -7.89 3.10
C TYR A 247 7.92 -9.14 3.73
N LEU A 248 8.41 -9.57 4.90
CA LEU A 248 7.84 -10.71 5.62
C LEU A 248 6.36 -10.47 5.92
N ALA A 249 6.04 -9.32 6.52
CA ALA A 249 4.67 -8.97 6.88
C ALA A 249 3.72 -8.98 5.65
N TRP A 250 4.12 -8.38 4.54
CA TRP A 250 3.32 -8.33 3.33
C TRP A 250 3.20 -9.69 2.62
N LEU A 251 4.27 -10.49 2.56
CA LEU A 251 4.19 -11.84 1.98
C LEU A 251 3.20 -12.72 2.74
N PHE A 252 3.22 -12.70 4.08
CA PHE A 252 2.25 -13.45 4.88
C PHE A 252 0.83 -12.94 4.68
N ALA A 253 0.65 -11.62 4.60
CA ALA A 253 -0.67 -11.05 4.43
C ALA A 253 -1.26 -11.27 3.03
N GLU A 254 -0.43 -11.29 1.99
CA GLU A 254 -0.84 -11.74 0.65
C GLU A 254 -1.22 -13.22 0.66
N CYS A 255 -0.45 -14.07 1.34
CA CYS A 255 -0.76 -15.49 1.45
C CYS A 255 -2.09 -15.73 2.18
N MET A 256 -2.45 -14.89 3.16
CA MET A 256 -3.77 -14.92 3.80
C MET A 256 -4.91 -14.58 2.81
N CYS A 257 -4.70 -13.61 1.90
CA CYS A 257 -5.65 -13.39 0.80
C CYS A 257 -5.72 -14.61 -0.14
N MET A 258 -4.57 -15.19 -0.48
CA MET A 258 -4.50 -16.35 -1.37
C MET A 258 -5.18 -17.59 -0.79
N THR A 259 -4.92 -17.92 0.48
CA THR A 259 -5.50 -19.10 1.13
C THR A 259 -7.02 -19.00 1.28
N SER A 260 -7.56 -17.78 1.45
CA SER A 260 -9.00 -17.52 1.49
C SER A 260 -9.66 -17.48 0.11
N GLY A 261 -8.90 -17.25 -0.96
CA GLY A 261 -9.43 -17.04 -2.31
C GLY A 261 -9.77 -15.58 -2.63
N LEU A 262 -9.48 -14.65 -1.71
CA LEU A 262 -9.69 -13.21 -1.92
C LEU A 262 -8.69 -12.69 -2.96
N GLY A 263 -9.22 -12.01 -3.98
CA GLY A 263 -8.44 -11.49 -5.10
C GLY A 263 -8.07 -12.52 -6.16
N ALA A 264 -8.63 -13.73 -6.08
CA ALA A 264 -8.47 -14.73 -7.14
C ALA A 264 -9.41 -14.42 -8.31
N TYR A 265 -8.83 -14.26 -9.50
CA TYR A 265 -9.59 -14.04 -10.73
C TYR A 265 -9.06 -14.96 -11.84
N PRO A 266 -9.91 -15.35 -12.81
CA PRO A 266 -9.43 -15.98 -14.03
C PRO A 266 -8.43 -15.09 -14.77
N ILE A 267 -7.40 -15.69 -15.37
CA ILE A 267 -6.38 -14.95 -16.12
C ILE A 267 -7.01 -14.12 -17.27
N SER A 268 -8.12 -14.60 -17.84
CA SER A 268 -8.86 -13.89 -18.89
C SER A 268 -9.36 -12.50 -18.47
N TYR A 269 -9.55 -12.28 -17.16
CA TYR A 269 -10.01 -11.01 -16.59
C TYR A 269 -8.91 -9.94 -16.57
N LYS A 270 -7.64 -10.33 -16.78
CA LYS A 270 -6.48 -9.44 -16.76
C LYS A 270 -6.49 -8.56 -15.51
N ALA A 271 -6.56 -9.19 -14.34
CA ALA A 271 -6.69 -8.46 -13.09
C ALA A 271 -5.46 -7.58 -12.84
N GLN A 272 -5.68 -6.41 -12.24
CA GLN A 272 -4.64 -5.45 -11.89
C GLN A 272 -4.56 -5.26 -10.38
N CYS A 273 -3.35 -5.08 -9.87
CA CYS A 273 -3.07 -4.81 -8.46
C CYS A 273 -3.94 -3.67 -7.91
N GLY A 274 -4.68 -3.95 -6.84
CA GLY A 274 -5.60 -3.03 -6.15
C GLY A 274 -6.91 -2.73 -6.90
N GLU A 275 -6.94 -2.84 -8.23
CA GLU A 275 -8.10 -2.48 -9.06
C GLU A 275 -9.11 -3.63 -9.22
N GLY A 276 -8.62 -4.86 -9.38
CA GLY A 276 -9.43 -6.00 -9.82
C GLY A 276 -9.38 -6.22 -11.34
N PRO A 277 -10.39 -6.91 -11.92
CA PRO A 277 -10.54 -7.16 -13.35
C PRO A 277 -10.46 -5.89 -14.19
N SER A 278 -9.64 -5.92 -15.26
CA SER A 278 -9.59 -4.85 -16.27
C SER A 278 -10.30 -5.23 -17.57
N ASN A 279 -10.45 -6.52 -17.87
CA ASN A 279 -11.18 -7.03 -19.03
C ASN A 279 -12.62 -7.39 -18.65
N LEU A 280 -13.51 -6.41 -18.62
CA LEU A 280 -14.90 -6.61 -18.19
C LEU A 280 -15.76 -7.37 -19.21
N GLU A 281 -15.36 -7.42 -20.48
CA GLU A 281 -16.01 -8.28 -21.48
C GLU A 281 -15.87 -9.76 -21.10
N ALA A 282 -14.70 -10.17 -20.61
CA ALA A 282 -14.51 -11.55 -20.12
C ALA A 282 -15.36 -11.82 -18.88
N VAL A 283 -15.54 -10.83 -18.00
CA VAL A 283 -16.40 -10.93 -16.81
C VAL A 283 -17.86 -11.13 -17.21
N GLU A 284 -18.36 -10.33 -18.14
CA GLU A 284 -19.71 -10.44 -18.68
C GLU A 284 -19.94 -11.77 -19.40
N LYS A 285 -19.02 -12.16 -20.30
CA LYS A 285 -19.08 -13.44 -21.01
C LYS A 285 -19.20 -14.59 -20.03
N ARG A 286 -18.38 -14.64 -18.99
CA ARG A 286 -18.42 -15.73 -18.00
C ARG A 286 -19.80 -15.86 -17.34
N LYS A 287 -20.40 -14.74 -16.90
CA LYS A 287 -21.77 -14.72 -16.37
C LYS A 287 -22.82 -15.27 -17.33
N LEU A 288 -22.58 -15.15 -18.64
CA LEU A 288 -23.46 -15.68 -19.68
C LEU A 288 -23.18 -17.16 -19.97
N THR A 289 -21.91 -17.55 -20.07
CA THR A 289 -21.47 -18.94 -20.34
C THR A 289 -21.72 -19.86 -19.15
N GLU A 290 -21.83 -19.36 -17.92
CA GLU A 290 -22.26 -20.15 -16.75
C GLU A 290 -23.63 -20.84 -16.93
N LYS A 291 -24.45 -20.39 -17.89
CA LYS A 291 -25.68 -21.10 -18.31
C LYS A 291 -25.44 -22.31 -19.23
N SER A 292 -24.19 -22.55 -19.63
CA SER A 292 -23.75 -23.55 -20.59
C SER A 292 -22.50 -24.25 -20.03
N GLU A 293 -22.63 -25.47 -19.52
CA GLU A 293 -21.54 -26.26 -18.96
C GLU A 293 -20.34 -26.35 -19.92
N SER A 294 -19.24 -25.65 -19.63
CA SER A 294 -17.97 -25.82 -20.36
C SER A 294 -16.85 -26.29 -19.42
N GLY A 295 -16.26 -27.43 -19.79
CA GLY A 295 -15.24 -28.18 -19.04
C GLY A 295 -13.79 -27.80 -19.34
N ASP A 296 -13.45 -26.51 -19.47
CA ASP A 296 -12.06 -26.08 -19.53
C ASP A 296 -11.49 -25.90 -18.10
N GLU A 297 -10.26 -26.40 -17.87
CA GLU A 297 -9.49 -26.13 -16.65
C GLU A 297 -9.12 -24.63 -16.59
N GLU A 298 -9.99 -23.85 -15.98
CA GLU A 298 -9.81 -22.42 -15.84
C GLU A 298 -8.62 -22.09 -14.93
N ARG A 299 -7.69 -21.28 -15.44
CA ARG A 299 -6.51 -20.83 -14.71
C ARG A 299 -6.78 -19.51 -14.01
N TYR A 300 -6.35 -19.43 -12.76
CA TYR A 300 -6.51 -18.26 -11.90
C TYR A 300 -5.16 -17.58 -11.65
N ASP A 301 -5.21 -16.28 -11.33
CA ASP A 301 -4.11 -15.52 -10.74
C ASP A 301 -4.59 -14.75 -9.49
N PHE A 302 -3.65 -14.12 -8.80
CA PHE A 302 -3.88 -13.31 -7.60
C PHE A 302 -3.30 -11.89 -7.77
N GLU A 303 -3.22 -11.39 -9.01
CA GLU A 303 -2.58 -10.10 -9.31
C GLU A 303 -3.23 -8.94 -8.56
N THR A 304 -4.54 -9.02 -8.27
CA THR A 304 -5.27 -7.98 -7.53
C THR A 304 -4.70 -7.73 -6.14
N VAL A 305 -4.20 -8.77 -5.48
CA VAL A 305 -3.66 -8.69 -4.12
C VAL A 305 -2.13 -8.75 -4.09
N TYR A 306 -1.48 -8.76 -5.25
CA TYR A 306 -0.02 -8.75 -5.35
C TYR A 306 0.53 -7.39 -4.88
N ASN A 307 1.01 -7.32 -3.64
CA ASN A 307 1.34 -6.07 -2.95
C ASN A 307 2.85 -5.74 -2.94
N LEU A 308 3.70 -6.71 -3.26
CA LEU A 308 5.14 -6.55 -3.20
C LEU A 308 5.87 -7.21 -4.38
N ASP A 309 6.52 -6.40 -5.21
CA ASP A 309 7.52 -6.90 -6.16
C ASP A 309 8.91 -6.72 -5.55
N ILE A 310 9.48 -7.81 -5.03
CA ILE A 310 10.81 -7.80 -4.41
C ILE A 310 11.87 -7.44 -5.44
N TYR A 311 11.82 -8.02 -6.64
CA TYR A 311 12.84 -7.76 -7.66
C TYR A 311 12.79 -6.32 -8.14
N GLY A 312 11.59 -5.75 -8.32
CA GLY A 312 11.47 -4.33 -8.64
C GLY A 312 11.97 -3.41 -7.52
N CYS A 313 11.68 -3.72 -6.24
CA CYS A 313 12.23 -2.96 -5.12
C CYS A 313 13.77 -3.00 -5.11
N GLU A 314 14.34 -4.20 -5.26
CA GLU A 314 15.77 -4.45 -5.13
C GLU A 314 16.58 -4.03 -6.35
N LEU A 315 16.09 -4.31 -7.57
CA LEU A 315 16.88 -4.26 -8.80
C LEU A 315 16.43 -3.21 -9.81
N ALA A 316 15.21 -2.65 -9.68
CA ALA A 316 14.78 -1.64 -10.64
C ALA A 316 15.72 -0.42 -10.62
N PRO A 317 16.13 0.11 -11.78
CA PRO A 317 17.05 1.23 -11.85
C PRO A 317 16.49 2.50 -11.22
N THR A 318 15.21 2.80 -11.43
CA THR A 318 14.65 4.10 -11.06
C THR A 318 13.94 4.09 -9.71
N THR A 319 13.95 5.23 -9.03
CA THR A 319 13.13 5.54 -7.86
C THR A 319 11.65 5.38 -8.18
N ARG A 320 11.23 5.82 -9.37
CA ARG A 320 9.84 5.64 -9.81
C ARG A 320 9.42 4.18 -9.85
N GLU A 321 10.24 3.30 -10.43
CA GLU A 321 9.95 1.86 -10.48
C GLU A 321 10.02 1.24 -9.09
N GLY A 322 11.06 1.55 -8.31
CA GLY A 322 11.18 1.05 -6.93
C GLY A 322 9.98 1.40 -6.05
N LEU A 323 9.47 2.64 -6.14
CA LEU A 323 8.27 3.05 -5.42
C LEU A 323 7.00 2.34 -5.91
N ARG A 324 6.92 2.00 -7.21
CA ARG A 324 5.76 1.28 -7.78
C ARG A 324 5.74 -0.19 -7.41
N SER A 325 6.90 -0.78 -7.10
CA SER A 325 7.04 -2.18 -6.66
C SER A 325 6.85 -2.35 -5.14
N TRP A 326 6.81 -1.24 -4.39
CA TRP A 326 6.70 -1.22 -2.93
C TRP A 326 5.28 -0.89 -2.47
N ASN A 327 4.68 -1.77 -1.67
CA ASN A 327 3.33 -1.61 -1.11
C ASN A 327 2.28 -1.24 -2.19
N MET A 328 2.26 -2.04 -3.25
CA MET A 328 1.64 -1.73 -4.54
C MET A 328 0.15 -1.41 -4.42
N THR A 329 -0.59 -2.08 -3.53
CA THR A 329 -2.02 -1.81 -3.34
C THR A 329 -2.29 -0.47 -2.64
N VAL A 330 -1.39 -0.02 -1.77
CA VAL A 330 -1.47 1.33 -1.19
C VAL A 330 -1.03 2.38 -2.22
N GLN A 331 -0.07 2.08 -3.09
CA GLN A 331 0.24 2.93 -4.24
C GLN A 331 -0.96 3.07 -5.18
N TYR A 332 -1.69 1.99 -5.43
CA TYR A 332 -2.97 2.03 -6.16
C TYR A 332 -3.99 2.93 -5.44
N TRP A 333 -4.13 2.80 -4.11
CA TRP A 333 -5.04 3.64 -3.33
C TRP A 333 -4.67 5.13 -3.43
N LEU A 334 -3.39 5.47 -3.25
CA LEU A 334 -2.89 6.85 -3.39
C LEU A 334 -3.11 7.37 -4.81
N ALA A 335 -2.89 6.53 -5.82
CA ALA A 335 -3.13 6.90 -7.21
C ALA A 335 -4.60 7.21 -7.48
N SER A 336 -5.50 6.35 -7.00
CA SER A 336 -6.94 6.39 -7.30
C SER A 336 -7.73 7.38 -6.44
N CYS A 337 -7.32 7.58 -5.19
CA CYS A 337 -8.01 8.47 -4.25
C CYS A 337 -7.41 9.89 -4.23
N VAL A 338 -6.13 10.06 -4.60
CA VAL A 338 -5.43 11.34 -4.48
C VAL A 338 -4.82 11.77 -5.81
N HIS A 339 -3.80 11.05 -6.29
CA HIS A 339 -2.91 11.54 -7.36
C HIS A 339 -3.63 11.83 -8.68
N ARG A 340 -4.49 10.90 -9.15
CA ARG A 340 -5.21 11.05 -10.42
C ARG A 340 -6.35 12.07 -10.35
N ARG A 341 -6.79 12.44 -9.14
CA ARG A 341 -7.86 13.42 -8.90
C ARG A 341 -7.35 14.86 -8.89
N LEU A 342 -6.05 15.05 -8.70
CA LEU A 342 -5.41 16.36 -8.76
C LEU A 342 -5.18 16.81 -10.22
N PRO A 343 -5.34 18.11 -10.54
CA PRO A 343 -5.09 18.64 -11.88
C PRO A 343 -3.69 18.32 -12.39
N LYS A 344 -3.58 17.94 -13.67
CA LYS A 344 -2.28 17.69 -14.32
C LYS A 344 -1.38 18.93 -14.37
N SER A 345 -1.97 20.13 -14.34
CA SER A 345 -1.26 21.42 -14.32
C SER A 345 -0.37 21.62 -13.08
N LEU A 346 -0.61 20.89 -11.98
CA LEU A 346 0.18 21.01 -10.75
C LEU A 346 1.57 20.37 -10.84
N GLY A 347 1.87 19.57 -11.88
CA GLY A 347 3.21 19.00 -12.08
C GLY A 347 3.77 18.30 -10.83
N ALA A 348 4.96 18.72 -10.38
CA ALA A 348 5.64 18.16 -9.21
C ALA A 348 4.86 18.34 -7.89
N LEU A 349 4.04 19.41 -7.76
CA LEU A 349 3.19 19.61 -6.58
C LEU A 349 2.18 18.47 -6.44
N ARG A 350 1.76 17.84 -7.55
CA ARG A 350 0.89 16.66 -7.50
C ARG A 350 1.53 15.50 -6.76
N VAL A 351 2.82 15.29 -6.98
CA VAL A 351 3.61 14.26 -6.28
C VAL A 351 3.77 14.64 -4.82
N ALA A 352 4.10 15.90 -4.52
CA ALA A 352 4.24 16.39 -3.16
C ALA A 352 2.95 16.23 -2.34
N VAL A 353 1.79 16.59 -2.88
CA VAL A 353 0.49 16.37 -2.20
C VAL A 353 0.24 14.87 -1.97
N THR A 354 0.52 14.02 -2.96
CA THR A 354 0.34 12.56 -2.82
C THR A 354 1.23 11.98 -1.72
N MET A 355 2.50 12.37 -1.70
CA MET A 355 3.46 11.96 -0.67
C MET A 355 3.13 12.56 0.70
N GLY A 356 2.52 13.75 0.74
CA GLY A 356 2.07 14.40 1.97
C GLY A 356 0.91 13.66 2.60
N VAL A 357 -0.07 13.24 1.80
CA VAL A 357 -1.15 12.35 2.26
C VAL A 357 -0.59 11.01 2.73
N SER A 358 0.41 10.45 2.04
CA SER A 358 1.10 9.23 2.48
C SER A 358 1.79 9.41 3.83
N ALA A 359 2.53 10.51 4.03
CA ALA A 359 3.19 10.82 5.30
C ALA A 359 2.18 10.96 6.44
N PHE A 360 1.11 11.71 6.20
CA PHE A 360 0.03 11.93 7.16
C PHE A 360 -0.70 10.63 7.52
N TRP A 361 -0.91 9.75 6.53
CA TRP A 361 -1.43 8.41 6.77
C TRP A 361 -0.53 7.61 7.72
N HIS A 362 0.80 7.67 7.57
CA HIS A 362 1.73 7.02 8.50
C HIS A 362 1.73 7.63 9.90
N GLY A 363 1.63 8.96 10.03
CA GLY A 363 1.53 9.61 11.34
C GLY A 363 1.80 11.11 11.34
N ILE A 364 1.80 11.69 12.54
CA ILE A 364 2.10 13.11 12.78
C ILE A 364 3.58 13.36 13.11
N HIS A 365 4.39 12.30 13.17
CA HIS A 365 5.81 12.40 13.45
C HIS A 365 6.55 13.09 12.30
N ALA A 366 7.39 14.08 12.63
CA ALA A 366 8.10 14.90 11.66
C ALA A 366 8.97 14.08 10.69
N GLY A 367 9.57 12.99 11.17
CA GLY A 367 10.38 12.07 10.39
C GLY A 367 9.65 11.52 9.16
N TYR A 368 8.34 11.23 9.25
CA TYR A 368 7.56 10.81 8.09
C TYR A 368 7.52 11.89 7.02
N TYR A 369 7.25 13.14 7.39
CA TYR A 369 7.19 14.25 6.44
C TYR A 369 8.56 14.51 5.83
N LEU A 370 9.63 14.52 6.64
CA LEU A 370 10.99 14.67 6.15
C LEU A 370 11.34 13.59 5.11
N SER A 371 11.00 12.33 5.37
CA SER A 371 11.24 11.22 4.43
C SER A 371 10.40 11.35 3.15
N PHE A 372 9.08 11.45 3.26
CA PHE A 372 8.20 11.45 2.09
C PHE A 372 8.35 12.72 1.24
N MET A 373 8.65 13.87 1.84
CA MET A 373 8.88 15.12 1.10
C MET A 373 10.25 15.15 0.39
N THR A 374 11.13 14.19 0.67
CA THR A 374 12.36 13.98 -0.11
C THR A 374 12.08 13.27 -1.44
N VAL A 375 10.95 12.58 -1.59
CA VAL A 375 10.60 11.85 -2.83
C VAL A 375 10.41 12.77 -4.05
N PRO A 376 9.62 13.87 -4.00
CA PRO A 376 9.45 14.75 -5.15
C PRO A 376 10.77 15.28 -5.76
N PRO A 377 11.73 15.85 -4.99
CA PRO A 377 12.98 16.32 -5.57
C PRO A 377 13.87 15.17 -6.10
N ILE A 378 13.83 13.97 -5.52
CA ILE A 378 14.50 12.79 -6.11
C ILE A 378 13.91 12.48 -7.49
N LEU A 379 12.58 12.44 -7.63
CA LEU A 379 11.93 12.16 -8.90
C LEU A 379 12.19 13.24 -9.95
N MET A 380 12.28 14.51 -9.53
CA MET A 380 12.70 15.60 -10.41
C MET A 380 14.15 15.43 -10.88
N ALA A 381 15.06 15.03 -9.98
CA ALA A 381 16.47 14.77 -10.30
C ALA A 381 16.60 13.61 -11.30
N GLU A 382 15.87 12.52 -11.06
CA GLU A 382 15.81 11.36 -11.93
C GLU A 382 15.32 11.72 -13.33
N GLU A 383 14.25 12.51 -13.46
CA GLU A 383 13.74 12.96 -14.75
C GLU A 383 14.75 13.84 -15.50
N ALA A 384 15.38 14.79 -14.80
CA ALA A 384 16.38 15.70 -15.38
C ALA A 384 17.62 14.94 -15.86
N MET A 385 18.17 14.05 -15.03
CA MET A 385 19.32 13.20 -15.36
C MET A 385 19.01 12.24 -16.51
N THR A 386 17.83 11.62 -16.51
CA THR A 386 17.37 10.74 -17.60
C THR A 386 17.32 11.50 -18.92
N ALA A 387 16.75 12.71 -18.91
CA ALA A 387 16.65 13.55 -20.10
C ALA A 387 18.01 14.02 -20.62
N ALA A 388 18.95 14.32 -19.72
CA ALA A 388 20.29 14.79 -20.06
C ALA A 388 21.20 13.67 -20.61
N PHE A 389 21.20 12.49 -19.97
CA PHE A 389 22.25 11.48 -20.21
C PHE A 389 21.74 10.15 -20.76
N ARG A 390 20.50 9.74 -20.47
CA ARG A 390 20.01 8.41 -20.86
C ARG A 390 19.40 8.38 -22.25
N ASN A 391 18.57 9.37 -22.59
CA ASN A 391 17.75 9.35 -23.82
C ASN A 391 18.55 9.36 -25.13
N ARG A 392 19.81 9.80 -25.10
CA ARG A 392 20.69 9.90 -26.27
C ARG A 392 21.91 8.98 -26.18
N ALA A 393 21.98 8.15 -25.14
CA ALA A 393 23.10 7.26 -24.88
C ALA A 393 23.01 5.96 -25.69
N ASN A 394 24.17 5.39 -26.01
CA ASN A 394 24.26 4.05 -26.59
C ASN A 394 23.93 2.96 -25.54
N PRO A 395 23.72 1.69 -25.94
CA PRO A 395 23.30 0.63 -25.01
C PRO A 395 24.25 0.40 -23.82
N ALA A 396 25.57 0.53 -24.00
CA ALA A 396 26.53 0.35 -22.91
C ALA A 396 26.46 1.51 -21.91
N GLN A 397 26.34 2.74 -22.40
CA GLN A 397 26.14 3.93 -21.59
C GLN A 397 24.80 3.90 -20.84
N GLN A 398 23.72 3.41 -21.47
CA GLN A 398 22.43 3.23 -20.79
C GLN A 398 22.55 2.24 -19.64
N LYS A 399 23.25 1.11 -19.81
CA LYS A 399 23.47 0.15 -18.70
C LYS A 399 24.25 0.77 -17.54
N LEU A 400 25.31 1.54 -17.83
CA LEU A 400 26.07 2.24 -16.80
C LEU A 400 25.22 3.30 -16.09
N PHE A 401 24.42 4.06 -16.84
CA PHE A 401 23.48 5.03 -16.29
C PHE A 401 22.43 4.35 -15.40
N ASP A 402 21.86 3.23 -15.85
CA ASP A 402 20.85 2.46 -15.10
C ASP A 402 21.43 1.90 -13.80
N TRP A 403 22.69 1.44 -13.80
CA TRP A 403 23.39 1.05 -12.57
C TRP A 403 23.60 2.25 -11.62
N GLY A 404 23.97 3.41 -12.16
CA GLY A 404 24.09 4.64 -11.38
C GLY A 404 22.75 5.07 -10.75
N CYS A 405 21.67 5.06 -11.53
CA CYS A 405 20.32 5.30 -11.03
C CYS A 405 19.93 4.31 -9.95
N TRP A 406 20.20 3.02 -10.14
CA TRP A 406 19.94 1.99 -9.15
C TRP A 406 20.68 2.29 -7.84
N PHE A 407 21.97 2.63 -7.92
CA PHE A 407 22.79 2.95 -6.76
C PHE A 407 22.23 4.16 -6.00
N PHE A 408 21.97 5.27 -6.70
CA PHE A 408 21.44 6.48 -6.07
C PHE A 408 20.01 6.31 -5.55
N LYS A 409 19.17 5.52 -6.23
CA LYS A 409 17.86 5.09 -5.72
C LYS A 409 18.02 4.39 -4.37
N MET A 410 18.87 3.36 -4.30
CA MET A 410 19.07 2.59 -3.07
C MET A 410 19.57 3.48 -1.93
N ARG A 411 20.57 4.33 -2.19
CA ARG A 411 21.06 5.32 -1.20
C ARG A 411 20.00 6.34 -0.80
N GLY A 412 19.15 6.77 -1.74
CA GLY A 412 18.02 7.66 -1.46
C GLY A 412 16.98 7.00 -0.55
N PHE A 413 16.64 5.73 -0.80
CA PHE A 413 15.77 4.95 0.07
C PHE A 413 16.37 4.74 1.45
N ASP A 414 17.66 4.41 1.55
CA ASP A 414 18.35 4.28 2.83
C ASP A 414 18.29 5.60 3.63
N TYR A 415 18.58 6.72 2.97
CA TYR A 415 18.58 8.04 3.58
C TYR A 415 17.19 8.47 4.08
N MET A 416 16.14 8.24 3.27
CA MET A 416 14.76 8.49 3.67
C MET A 416 14.31 7.55 4.79
N CYS A 417 14.77 6.29 4.81
CA CYS A 417 14.43 5.33 5.84
C CYS A 417 14.88 5.79 7.23
N MET A 418 16.02 6.47 7.33
CA MET A 418 16.50 7.00 8.61
C MET A 418 15.53 8.00 9.24
N GLY A 419 14.98 8.94 8.46
CA GLY A 419 13.93 9.84 8.94
C GLY A 419 12.66 9.09 9.35
N PHE A 420 12.29 8.06 8.59
CA PHE A 420 11.09 7.26 8.86
C PHE A 420 11.21 6.45 10.15
N LEU A 421 12.42 5.94 10.45
CA LEU A 421 12.71 5.14 11.64
C LEU A 421 12.92 5.99 12.90
N LEU A 422 13.55 7.16 12.79
CA LEU A 422 13.84 8.03 13.94
C LEU A 422 12.60 8.78 14.44
N LEU A 423 11.63 9.03 13.57
CA LEU A 423 10.33 9.68 13.84
C LEU A 423 10.42 11.15 14.30
N LYS A 424 11.26 11.47 15.27
CA LYS A 424 11.38 12.81 15.84
C LYS A 424 12.19 13.74 14.93
N PHE A 425 11.84 15.02 14.97
CA PHE A 425 12.49 16.05 14.17
C PHE A 425 13.97 16.22 14.58
N ASP A 426 14.21 16.44 15.87
CA ASP A 426 15.53 16.62 16.47
C ASP A 426 16.46 15.43 16.18
N ALA A 427 16.01 14.20 16.40
CA ALA A 427 16.79 12.99 16.13
C ALA A 427 17.13 12.85 14.64
N THR A 428 16.17 13.11 13.75
CA THR A 428 16.38 13.02 12.30
C THR A 428 17.38 14.08 11.82
N ILE A 429 17.23 15.32 12.29
CA ILE A 429 18.13 16.42 11.94
C ILE A 429 19.53 16.18 12.52
N ALA A 430 19.66 15.68 13.75
CA ALA A 430 20.95 15.34 14.35
C ALA A 430 21.70 14.29 13.51
N TYR A 431 21.01 13.21 13.13
CA TYR A 431 21.59 12.19 12.26
C TYR A 431 21.99 12.74 10.90
N TRP A 432 21.09 13.46 10.22
CA TRP A 432 21.38 14.03 8.90
C TRP A 432 22.49 15.09 8.95
N SER A 433 22.55 15.88 10.01
CA SER A 433 23.64 16.84 10.23
C SER A 433 24.98 16.15 10.45
N SER A 434 25.02 15.02 11.17
CA SER A 434 26.26 14.27 11.38
C SER A 434 26.84 13.68 10.09
N ILE A 435 26.00 13.48 9.07
CA ILE A 435 26.41 13.09 7.72
C ILE A 435 26.33 14.26 6.72
N TYR A 436 26.39 15.51 7.23
CA TYR A 436 26.43 16.75 6.44
C TYR A 436 25.32 16.88 5.39
N PHE A 437 24.14 16.32 5.66
CA PHE A 437 23.01 16.28 4.74
C PHE A 437 23.38 15.71 3.35
N ALA A 438 24.31 14.74 3.29
CA ALA A 438 24.86 14.21 2.05
C ALA A 438 23.80 13.77 1.02
N GLY A 439 22.68 13.20 1.48
CA GLY A 439 21.54 12.83 0.60
C GLY A 439 20.91 14.04 -0.09
N HIS A 440 20.59 15.10 0.66
CA HIS A 440 20.04 16.34 0.09
C HIS A 440 21.02 17.03 -0.86
N ILE A 441 22.30 17.11 -0.47
CA ILE A 441 23.35 17.68 -1.32
C ILE A 441 23.43 16.90 -2.64
N CYS A 442 23.42 15.57 -2.58
CA CYS A 442 23.44 14.72 -3.77
C CYS A 442 22.23 14.98 -4.68
N ILE A 443 21.02 15.09 -4.12
CA ILE A 443 19.80 15.39 -4.89
C ILE A 443 19.92 16.74 -5.60
N VAL A 444 20.37 17.78 -4.89
CA VAL A 444 20.55 19.12 -5.46
C VAL A 444 21.61 19.12 -6.58
N LEU A 445 22.73 18.43 -6.37
CA LEU A 445 23.77 18.31 -7.40
C LEU A 445 23.26 17.59 -8.65
N LEU A 446 22.54 16.47 -8.49
CA LEU A 446 21.94 15.73 -9.61
C LEU A 446 20.88 16.57 -10.35
N LEU A 447 20.10 17.39 -9.64
CA LEU A 447 19.18 18.35 -10.26
C LEU A 447 19.92 19.40 -11.08
N ILE A 448 20.95 20.04 -10.51
CA ILE A 448 21.73 21.07 -11.19
C ILE A 448 22.40 20.50 -12.43
N ILE A 449 23.06 19.35 -12.31
CA ILE A 449 23.70 18.65 -13.43
C ILE A 449 22.64 18.28 -14.48
N GLY A 450 21.54 17.66 -14.06
CA GLY A 450 20.45 17.28 -14.96
C GLY A 450 19.94 18.47 -15.77
N TYR A 451 19.65 19.61 -15.15
CA TYR A 451 19.17 20.79 -15.85
C TYR A 451 20.24 21.50 -16.70
N ALA A 452 21.51 21.52 -16.26
CA ALA A 452 22.60 22.12 -17.02
C ALA A 452 22.85 21.38 -18.35
N PHE A 453 22.68 20.06 -18.35
CA PHE A 453 22.93 19.19 -19.51
C PHE A 453 21.66 18.76 -20.26
N GLN A 454 20.47 18.99 -19.70
CA GLN A 454 19.20 18.85 -20.42
C GLN A 454 19.10 20.00 -21.44
N GLY A 455 19.70 19.79 -22.63
CA GLY A 455 19.76 20.79 -23.69
C GLY A 455 18.42 21.51 -23.87
N LYS A 456 18.46 22.84 -24.05
CA LYS A 456 17.28 23.70 -24.12
C LYS A 456 16.17 23.00 -24.92
N LYS A 457 15.00 22.77 -24.29
CA LYS A 457 13.80 22.38 -25.00
C LYS A 457 13.65 23.36 -26.17
N SER A 458 13.82 22.87 -27.40
CA SER A 458 13.39 23.64 -28.57
C SER A 458 11.94 24.01 -28.29
N LYS A 459 11.66 25.31 -28.14
CA LYS A 459 10.29 25.81 -28.12
C LYS A 459 9.67 25.31 -29.42
N LYS A 460 8.76 24.35 -29.33
CA LYS A 460 7.88 24.06 -30.45
C LYS A 460 7.05 25.33 -30.64
N GLU A 461 7.36 26.04 -31.72
CA GLU A 461 6.52 27.09 -32.31
C GLU A 461 5.13 26.56 -32.65
#